data_AF-A0A9E7B8G6-F1
#
_entry.id   AF-A0A9E7B8G6-F1
#
_cell.length_a   1.000
_cell.length_b   1.000
_cell.length_c   1.000
_cell.angle_alpha   90.00
_cell.angle_beta   90.00
_cell.angle_gamma   90.00
#
_symmetry.space_group_name_H-M   'P 1'
#
loop_
_entity.id
_entity.type
_entity.pdbx_description
1 polymer ?
#
loop_
_entity_poly.entity_id
_entity_poly.type
_entity_poly.pdbx_seq_one_letter_code
_entity_poly.pdbx_strand_id
1 'polypeptide(L)'
;MVRNKLRQLADYIQEGFPEKIVDAFKYDKDQTLQNQLAITSEAIAFHQKRSAELWLEAGKKTTLKEKHATARATLASFLFAYLTGEAKEHSESTIETLRALGRQREVDIVRSLTRR
;
A
#
# COMPACT_ATOMS: atom_id res chain seq x y z
N MET A 1 0.63 -13.81 -13.21
CA MET A 1 -0.53 -12.94 -12.88
C MET A 1 -0.40 -12.26 -11.51
N VAL A 2 -0.06 -12.98 -10.43
CA VAL A 2 0.14 -12.41 -9.07
C VAL A 2 1.27 -11.36 -9.03
N ARG A 3 2.46 -11.67 -9.59
CA ARG A 3 3.60 -10.75 -9.57
C ARG A 3 3.31 -9.38 -10.20
N ASN A 4 2.60 -9.35 -11.33
CA ASN A 4 2.21 -8.09 -11.98
C ASN A 4 1.23 -7.29 -11.11
N LYS A 5 0.41 -7.95 -10.28
CA LYS A 5 -0.47 -7.29 -9.31
C LYS A 5 0.32 -6.68 -8.16
N LEU A 6 1.31 -7.39 -7.62
CA LEU A 6 2.20 -6.87 -6.57
C LEU A 6 2.99 -5.64 -7.06
N ARG A 7 3.51 -5.69 -8.29
CA ARG A 7 4.17 -4.54 -8.91
C ARG A 7 3.22 -3.35 -9.09
N GLN A 8 1.97 -3.59 -9.50
CA GLN A 8 0.96 -2.52 -9.59
C GLN A 8 0.62 -1.94 -8.21
N LEU A 9 0.54 -2.75 -7.16
CA LEU A 9 0.37 -2.24 -5.79
C LEU A 9 1.55 -1.38 -5.36
N ALA A 10 2.79 -1.83 -5.62
CA ALA A 10 3.99 -1.05 -5.35
C ALA A 10 3.99 0.30 -6.08
N ASP A 11 3.50 0.34 -7.33
CA ASP A 11 3.35 1.58 -8.12
C ASP A 11 2.38 2.56 -7.46
N TYR A 12 1.23 2.09 -6.95
CA TYR A 12 0.29 2.93 -6.21
C TYR A 12 0.83 3.44 -4.87
N ILE A 13 1.71 2.67 -4.23
CA ILE A 13 2.36 3.04 -2.96
C ILE A 13 3.51 4.03 -3.20
N GLN A 14 4.18 3.97 -4.35
CA GLN A 14 5.34 4.79 -4.70
C GLN A 14 5.06 6.30 -4.64
N GLU A 15 3.84 6.73 -4.95
CA GLU A 15 3.53 8.16 -5.07
C GLU A 15 3.77 8.90 -3.74
N GLY A 16 4.79 9.77 -3.75
CA GLY A 16 5.23 10.54 -2.58
C GLY A 16 6.23 9.81 -1.68
N PHE A 17 6.48 8.52 -1.87
CA PHE A 17 7.48 7.75 -1.13
C PHE A 17 8.88 7.93 -1.76
N PRO A 18 9.94 8.28 -1.00
CA PRO A 18 11.25 8.60 -1.56
C PRO A 18 12.02 7.39 -2.11
N GLU A 19 11.84 6.21 -1.52
CA GLU A 19 12.53 4.99 -1.97
C GLU A 19 11.84 4.37 -3.18
N LYS A 20 12.60 3.62 -3.99
CA LYS A 20 12.09 2.96 -5.20
C LYS A 20 11.41 1.63 -4.88
N ILE A 21 10.26 1.67 -4.20
CA ILE A 21 9.52 0.45 -3.85
C ILE A 21 9.21 -0.43 -5.06
N VAL A 22 8.92 0.17 -6.22
CA VAL A 22 8.66 -0.60 -7.46
C VAL A 22 9.85 -1.47 -7.85
N ASP A 23 11.08 -1.02 -7.58
CA ASP A 23 12.31 -1.75 -7.91
C ASP A 23 12.48 -3.01 -7.08
N ALA A 24 11.86 -3.10 -5.89
CA ALA A 24 11.84 -4.33 -5.08
C ALA A 24 10.83 -5.37 -5.59
N PHE A 25 9.96 -5.01 -6.54
CA PHE A 25 8.98 -5.89 -7.16
C PHE A 25 9.18 -6.05 -8.69
N LYS A 26 10.27 -5.51 -9.24
CA LYS A 26 10.73 -5.76 -10.62
C LYS A 26 11.23 -7.20 -10.82
N TYR A 27 11.46 -7.64 -12.05
CA TYR A 27 12.01 -8.97 -12.29
C TYR A 27 13.53 -8.90 -12.22
N ASP A 28 14.13 -9.32 -11.11
CA ASP A 28 15.57 -9.57 -11.04
C ASP A 28 15.89 -10.74 -10.11
N LYS A 29 17.01 -11.43 -10.35
CA LYS A 29 17.45 -12.63 -9.62
C LYS A 29 17.86 -12.32 -8.18
N ASP A 30 18.17 -11.05 -7.88
CA ASP A 30 18.70 -10.62 -6.59
C ASP A 30 17.64 -10.11 -5.62
N GLN A 31 16.35 -10.11 -6.01
CA GLN A 31 15.28 -9.69 -5.11
C GLN A 31 14.92 -10.78 -4.09
N THR A 32 15.10 -10.44 -2.82
CA THR A 32 14.71 -11.29 -1.69
C THR A 32 13.37 -10.85 -1.10
N LEU A 33 12.64 -11.79 -0.52
CA LEU A 33 11.44 -11.51 0.27
C LEU A 33 11.75 -10.52 1.42
N GLN A 34 12.94 -10.62 2.01
CA GLN A 34 13.40 -9.69 3.05
C GLN A 34 13.48 -8.25 2.54
N ASN A 35 14.01 -8.01 1.34
CA ASN A 35 14.03 -6.68 0.75
C ASN A 35 12.61 -6.14 0.53
N GLN A 36 11.72 -6.98 -0.01
CA GLN A 36 10.31 -6.60 -0.21
C GLN A 36 9.61 -6.24 1.10
N LEU A 37 9.83 -7.02 2.15
CA LEU A 37 9.27 -6.73 3.47
C LEU A 37 9.83 -5.44 4.07
N ALA A 38 11.15 -5.24 3.98
CA ALA A 38 11.83 -4.05 4.52
C ALA A 38 11.30 -2.77 3.87
N ILE A 39 11.35 -2.67 2.54
CA ILE A 39 10.90 -1.46 1.82
C ILE A 39 9.39 -1.23 1.97
N THR A 40 8.59 -2.30 2.07
CA THR A 40 7.14 -2.17 2.29
C THR A 40 6.86 -1.67 3.71
N SER A 41 7.61 -2.12 4.71
CA SER A 41 7.52 -1.62 6.09
C SER A 41 7.86 -0.13 6.18
N GLU A 42 8.91 0.30 5.49
CA GLU A 42 9.28 1.72 5.39
C GLU A 42 8.17 2.56 4.73
N ALA A 43 7.57 2.05 3.65
CA ALA A 43 6.46 2.73 2.99
C ALA A 43 5.22 2.86 3.89
N ILE A 44 4.91 1.85 4.72
CA ILE A 44 3.85 1.92 5.74
C ILE A 44 4.13 3.09 6.70
N ALA A 45 5.32 3.08 7.33
CA ALA A 45 5.69 4.10 8.31
C ALA A 45 5.69 5.52 7.70
N PHE A 46 6.20 5.65 6.47
CA PHE A 46 6.24 6.91 5.74
C PHE A 46 4.83 7.48 5.51
N HIS A 47 3.92 6.69 4.93
CA HIS A 47 2.58 7.18 4.59
C HIS A 47 1.70 7.40 5.83
N GLN A 48 1.90 6.61 6.89
CA GLN A 48 1.27 6.86 8.20
C GLN A 48 1.71 8.19 8.79
N LYS A 49 3.04 8.44 8.83
CA LYS A 49 3.59 9.70 9.30
C LYS A 49 3.08 10.87 8.46
N ARG A 50 3.09 10.73 7.13
CA ARG A 50 2.62 11.77 6.21
C ARG A 50 1.14 12.09 6.41
N SER A 51 0.31 11.06 6.62
CA SER A 51 -1.11 11.25 6.95
C SER A 51 -1.28 12.03 8.25
N ALA A 52 -0.56 11.65 9.30
CA ALA A 52 -0.61 12.34 10.60
C ALA A 52 -0.17 13.80 10.50
N GLU A 53 0.91 14.09 9.78
CA GLU A 53 1.37 15.46 9.51
C GLU A 53 0.31 16.29 8.79
N LEU A 54 -0.27 15.76 7.70
CA LEU A 54 -1.31 16.45 6.94
C LEU A 54 -2.56 16.72 7.78
N TRP A 55 -2.92 15.80 8.68
CA TRP A 55 -4.03 15.98 9.61
C TRP A 55 -3.74 17.11 10.61
N LEU A 56 -2.53 17.18 11.15
CA LEU A 56 -2.10 18.24 12.06
C LEU A 56 -2.04 19.61 11.34
N GLU A 57 -1.44 19.67 10.14
CA GLU A 57 -1.39 20.87 9.30
C GLU A 57 -2.77 21.42 8.97
N ALA A 58 -3.76 20.52 8.77
CA ALA A 58 -5.15 20.89 8.51
C ALA A 58 -5.96 21.26 9.78
N GLY A 59 -5.31 21.36 10.94
CA GLY A 59 -5.98 21.66 12.20
C GLY A 59 -6.89 20.53 12.68
N LYS A 60 -6.43 19.28 12.54
CA LYS A 60 -7.15 18.05 12.90
C LYS A 60 -8.43 17.81 12.10
N LYS A 61 -8.51 18.38 10.90
CA LYS A 61 -9.60 18.12 9.95
C LYS A 61 -9.15 17.08 8.94
N THR A 62 -10.02 16.11 8.67
CA THR A 62 -9.82 15.14 7.59
C THR A 62 -9.82 15.87 6.25
N THR A 63 -8.78 15.67 5.44
CA THR A 63 -8.64 16.29 4.12
C THR A 63 -8.46 15.23 3.04
N LEU A 64 -8.69 15.59 1.78
CA LEU A 64 -8.47 14.65 0.68
C LEU A 64 -7.00 14.19 0.61
N LYS A 65 -6.04 15.10 0.83
CA LYS A 65 -4.60 14.77 0.84
C LYS A 65 -4.25 13.77 1.94
N GLU A 66 -4.77 13.99 3.14
CA GLU A 66 -4.61 13.06 4.27
C GLU A 66 -5.22 11.70 3.94
N LYS A 67 -6.47 11.65 3.46
CA LYS A 67 -7.11 10.39 3.07
C LYS A 67 -6.32 9.62 2.01
N HIS A 68 -5.71 10.32 1.04
CA HIS A 68 -4.85 9.67 0.05
C HIS A 68 -3.57 9.07 0.67
N ALA A 69 -2.93 9.79 1.61
CA ALA A 69 -1.79 9.25 2.36
C ALA A 69 -2.21 8.03 3.19
N THR A 70 -3.33 8.11 3.90
CA THR A 70 -3.93 7.00 4.65
C THR A 70 -4.19 5.79 3.74
N ALA A 71 -4.79 5.99 2.58
CA ALA A 71 -5.04 4.90 1.63
C ALA A 71 -3.76 4.24 1.10
N ARG A 72 -2.68 5.00 0.88
CA ARG A 72 -1.38 4.43 0.50
C ARG A 72 -0.77 3.63 1.64
N ALA A 73 -0.88 4.11 2.88
CA ALA A 73 -0.45 3.38 4.05
C ALA A 73 -1.21 2.06 4.20
N THR A 74 -2.54 2.09 4.07
CA THR A 74 -3.39 0.89 4.10
C THR A 74 -3.02 -0.09 2.98
N LEU A 75 -2.75 0.41 1.77
CA LEU A 75 -2.34 -0.44 0.64
C LEU A 75 -0.97 -1.10 0.87
N ALA A 76 -0.03 -0.37 1.47
CA ALA A 76 1.28 -0.90 1.86
C ALA A 76 1.14 -1.96 2.97
N SER A 77 0.29 -1.73 3.97
CA SER A 77 -0.03 -2.72 5.00
C SER A 77 -0.64 -3.98 4.41
N PHE A 78 -1.56 -3.85 3.45
CA PHE A 78 -2.10 -5.01 2.74
C PHE A 78 -1.01 -5.76 1.96
N LEU A 79 -0.13 -5.04 1.26
CA LEU A 79 0.97 -5.67 0.51
C LEU A 79 1.92 -6.42 1.45
N PHE A 80 2.25 -5.85 2.61
CA PHE A 80 3.04 -6.52 3.64
C PHE A 80 2.34 -7.79 4.14
N ALA A 81 1.07 -7.69 4.54
CA ALA A 81 0.27 -8.83 4.97
C ALA A 81 0.16 -9.92 3.89
N TYR A 82 0.11 -9.53 2.61
CA TYR A 82 0.15 -10.48 1.51
C TYR A 82 1.48 -11.24 1.44
N LEU A 83 2.61 -10.57 1.67
CA LEU A 83 3.93 -11.18 1.69
C LEU A 83 4.14 -12.10 2.90
N THR A 84 3.49 -11.83 4.03
CA THR A 84 3.55 -12.65 5.26
C THR A 84 2.52 -13.77 5.31
N GLY A 85 1.50 -13.74 4.45
CA GLY A 85 0.43 -14.75 4.39
C GLY A 85 -0.85 -14.39 5.17
N GLU A 86 -0.94 -13.16 5.68
CA GLU A 86 -2.03 -12.65 6.53
C GLU A 86 -3.04 -11.78 5.75
N ALA A 87 -2.95 -11.74 4.41
CA ALA A 87 -3.70 -10.81 3.56
C ALA A 87 -5.23 -10.80 3.77
N LYS A 88 -5.82 -11.95 4.17
CA LYS A 88 -7.28 -12.07 4.36
C LYS A 88 -7.78 -11.15 5.46
N GLU A 89 -7.07 -11.08 6.58
CA GLU A 89 -7.43 -10.26 7.75
C GLU A 89 -7.41 -8.76 7.44
N HIS A 90 -6.57 -8.35 6.48
CA HIS A 90 -6.43 -6.96 6.07
C HIS A 90 -7.29 -6.56 4.86
N SER A 91 -7.92 -7.54 4.21
CA SER A 91 -8.53 -7.32 2.89
C SER A 91 -9.78 -6.45 2.91
N GLU A 92 -10.68 -6.68 3.88
CA GLU A 92 -11.95 -5.96 3.98
C GLU A 92 -11.74 -4.48 4.30
N SER A 93 -10.96 -4.20 5.34
CA SER A 93 -10.62 -2.83 5.75
C SER A 93 -9.87 -2.05 4.65
N THR A 94 -9.00 -2.75 3.91
CA THR A 94 -8.32 -2.18 2.74
C THR A 94 -9.33 -1.84 1.64
N ILE A 95 -10.22 -2.77 1.29
CA ILE A 95 -11.24 -2.55 0.26
C ILE A 95 -12.16 -1.37 0.62
N GLU A 96 -12.60 -1.27 1.87
CA GLU A 96 -13.44 -0.17 2.34
C GLU A 96 -12.73 1.18 2.21
N THR A 97 -11.49 1.27 2.68
CA THR A 97 -10.67 2.49 2.59
C THR A 97 -10.51 2.95 1.14
N LEU A 98 -10.17 2.03 0.23
CA LEU A 98 -9.95 2.34 -1.19
C LEU A 98 -11.25 2.72 -1.90
N ARG A 99 -12.36 2.03 -1.58
CA ARG A 99 -13.68 2.31 -2.16
C ARG A 99 -14.18 3.70 -1.76
N ALA A 100 -13.93 4.14 -0.53
CA ALA A 100 -14.27 5.48 -0.06
C ALA A 100 -13.58 6.61 -0.85
N LEU A 101 -12.52 6.29 -1.60
CA LEU A 101 -11.78 7.21 -2.47
C LEU A 101 -11.96 6.95 -3.96
N GLY A 102 -12.87 6.05 -4.35
CA GLY A 102 -13.09 5.72 -5.77
C GLY A 102 -11.92 4.97 -6.42
N ARG A 103 -11.02 4.35 -5.63
CA ARG A 103 -9.82 3.65 -6.12
C ARG A 103 -10.14 2.23 -6.60
N GLN A 104 -11.09 2.11 -7.54
CA GLN A 104 -11.67 0.84 -7.96
C GLN A 104 -10.64 -0.16 -8.51
N ARG A 105 -9.65 0.33 -9.25
CA ARG A 105 -8.59 -0.54 -9.81
C ARG A 105 -7.76 -1.23 -8.73
N GLU A 106 -7.50 -0.55 -7.61
CA GLU A 106 -6.76 -1.13 -6.49
C GLU A 106 -7.62 -2.13 -5.71
N VAL A 107 -8.91 -1.82 -5.51
CA VAL A 107 -9.90 -2.75 -4.94
C VAL A 107 -9.93 -4.06 -5.72
N ASP A 108 -9.95 -4.00 -7.05
CA ASP A 108 -9.98 -5.19 -7.89
C ASP A 108 -8.70 -6.04 -7.77
N ILE A 109 -7.56 -5.38 -7.60
CA ILE A 109 -6.28 -6.06 -7.34
C ILE A 109 -6.30 -6.76 -5.97
N VAL A 110 -6.69 -6.04 -4.91
CA VAL A 110 -6.76 -6.57 -3.53
C VAL A 110 -7.67 -7.80 -3.49
N ARG A 111 -8.90 -7.69 -4.02
CA ARG A 111 -9.85 -8.81 -4.13
C ARG A 111 -9.27 -9.99 -4.88
N SER A 112 -8.58 -9.72 -6.00
CA SER A 112 -8.03 -10.80 -6.80
C SER A 112 -6.87 -11.53 -6.11
N LEU A 113 -6.14 -10.85 -5.22
CA LEU A 113 -5.06 -11.44 -4.43
C LEU A 113 -5.59 -12.26 -3.24
N THR A 114 -6.76 -11.93 -2.71
CA THR A 114 -7.35 -12.59 -1.52
C THR A 114 -8.36 -13.70 -1.82
N ARG A 115 -8.77 -13.86 -3.08
CA ARG A 115 -9.66 -14.95 -3.56
C ARG A 115 -9.05 -16.37 -3.50
N ARG A 116 -7.87 -16.54 -2.93
CA ARG A 116 -7.15 -17.83 -2.86
C ARG A 116 -7.37 -18.53 -1.53
#